data_AF-A0A7S9SCX4-F1
#
_entry.id   AF-A0A7S9SCX4-F1
#
_cell.length_a   1.000
_cell.length_b   1.000
_cell.length_c   1.000
_cell.angle_alpha   90.00
_cell.angle_beta   90.00
_cell.angle_gamma   90.00
#
_symmetry.space_group_name_H-M   'P 1'
#
loop_
_entity.id
_entity.type
_entity.pdbx_description
1 polymer ?
#
loop_
_entity_poly.entity_id
_entity_poly.type
_entity_poly.pdbx_seq_one_letter_code
_entity_poly.pdbx_strand_id
1 'polypeptide(L)'
;MKRYIAASLLLCGLLHAEALSPTCYRDNDKNVVICNDKKLGRLMWQDEKQGFKVTWDEAQKYCKTLSLAGYKDWRLPTKVELLSIADHSRYNPALNTAFKYIADPKYSDYWSQTKYAVNSSYPWFVGFSLGYAGLNCVYCRPFVRCVRQY
;
A
#
# COMPACT_ATOMS: atom_id res chain seq x y z
N MET A 1 38.78 -43.33 33.06
CA MET A 1 37.97 -43.95 31.98
C MET A 1 37.33 -42.85 31.15
N LYS A 2 37.50 -42.91 29.82
CA LYS A 2 36.89 -42.01 28.84
C LYS A 2 35.35 -42.06 28.92
N ARG A 3 34.66 -40.93 28.70
CA ARG A 3 33.85 -40.64 27.49
C ARG A 3 33.03 -39.34 27.64
N TYR A 4 33.13 -38.52 26.60
CA TYR A 4 32.35 -37.32 26.29
C TYR A 4 30.87 -37.65 26.06
N ILE A 5 29.98 -36.65 26.13
CA ILE A 5 28.98 -36.33 25.08
C ILE A 5 28.35 -34.96 25.38
N ALA A 6 28.33 -34.12 24.34
CA ALA A 6 27.74 -32.80 24.28
C ALA A 6 26.20 -32.82 24.43
N ALA A 7 25.64 -31.76 25.01
CA ALA A 7 24.23 -31.42 24.86
C ALA A 7 24.11 -30.01 24.28
N SER A 8 24.03 -30.02 22.95
CA SER A 8 23.57 -29.03 22.00
C SER A 8 22.87 -27.77 22.56
N LEU A 9 23.50 -26.62 22.31
CA LEU A 9 22.84 -25.31 22.22
C LEU A 9 21.85 -25.33 21.05
N LEU A 10 20.58 -25.65 21.34
CA LEU A 10 19.48 -25.27 20.47
C LEU A 10 19.10 -23.83 20.81
N LEU A 11 19.90 -22.85 20.35
CA LEU A 11 19.34 -21.53 20.07
C LEU A 11 18.43 -21.74 18.86
N CYS A 12 17.16 -21.99 19.13
CA CYS A 12 16.11 -21.88 18.14
C CYS A 12 16.05 -20.40 17.75
N GLY A 13 16.86 -20.02 16.76
CA GLY A 13 16.81 -18.71 16.15
C GLY A 13 15.44 -18.53 15.56
N LEU A 14 14.55 -17.89 16.33
CA LEU A 14 13.37 -17.24 15.80
C LEU A 14 13.89 -16.13 14.89
N LEU A 15 14.19 -16.50 13.64
CA LEU A 15 14.18 -15.59 12.52
C LEU A 15 12.75 -15.06 12.46
N HIS A 16 12.49 -14.02 13.26
CA HIS A 16 11.45 -13.07 12.95
C HIS A 16 11.90 -12.45 11.63
N ALA A 17 11.51 -13.09 10.53
CA ALA A 17 11.31 -12.38 9.29
C ALA A 17 10.11 -11.47 9.53
N GLU A 18 10.29 -10.45 10.37
CA GLU A 18 9.53 -9.22 10.24
C GLU A 18 9.86 -8.75 8.82
N ALA A 19 8.99 -9.10 7.87
CA ALA A 19 8.88 -8.34 6.66
C ALA A 19 8.81 -6.90 7.14
N LEU A 20 9.87 -6.13 6.90
CA LEU A 20 10.02 -4.78 7.42
C LEU A 20 8.93 -3.92 6.79
N SER A 21 7.74 -3.96 7.37
CA SER A 21 6.63 -3.11 7.00
C SER A 21 7.11 -1.67 7.08
N PRO A 22 6.73 -0.82 6.12
CA PRO A 22 7.18 0.56 6.13
C PRO A 22 6.73 1.23 7.43
N THR A 23 7.64 2.00 8.01
CA THR A 23 7.30 2.88 9.14
C THR A 23 6.51 4.05 8.59
N CYS A 24 5.24 4.16 8.97
CA CYS A 24 4.33 5.21 8.49
C CYS A 24 3.88 6.10 9.64
N TYR A 25 3.76 7.40 9.38
CA TYR A 25 3.12 8.36 10.30
C TYR A 25 2.18 9.29 9.55
N ARG A 26 1.13 9.75 10.23
CA ARG A 26 0.16 10.69 9.67
C ARG A 26 0.54 12.13 10.02
N ASP A 27 0.51 13.00 9.01
CA ASP A 27 0.45 14.45 9.19
C ASP A 27 -1.03 14.87 9.10
N ASN A 28 -1.63 15.20 10.25
CA ASN A 28 -3.05 15.52 10.33
C ASN A 28 -3.37 16.88 9.70
N ASP A 29 -2.47 17.85 9.77
CA ASP A 29 -2.69 19.21 9.26
C ASP A 29 -2.71 19.20 7.73
N LYS A 30 -1.93 18.30 7.12
CA LYS A 30 -1.83 18.15 5.66
C LYS A 30 -2.72 17.05 5.07
N ASN A 31 -3.37 16.24 5.91
CA ASN A 31 -4.14 15.06 5.50
C ASN A 31 -3.33 14.09 4.61
N VAL A 32 -2.09 13.80 5.03
CA VAL A 32 -1.21 12.86 4.32
C VAL A 32 -0.61 11.84 5.29
N VAL A 33 -0.17 10.71 4.74
CA VAL A 33 0.61 9.69 5.45
C VAL A 33 1.99 9.59 4.82
N ILE A 34 3.04 9.64 5.62
CA ILE A 34 4.42 9.54 5.17
C ILE A 34 4.96 8.19 5.62
N CYS A 35 5.38 7.37 4.66
CA CYS A 35 5.90 6.03 4.86
C CYS A 35 7.36 5.96 4.40
N ASN A 36 8.22 5.34 5.20
CA ASN A 36 9.60 5.06 4.84
C ASN A 36 9.77 3.55 4.64
N ASP A 37 10.06 3.15 3.40
CA ASP A 37 10.27 1.77 2.98
C ASP A 37 11.72 1.61 2.51
N LYS A 38 12.39 0.52 2.90
CA LYS A 38 13.79 0.29 2.53
C LYS A 38 14.02 0.14 1.02
N LYS A 39 13.03 -0.36 0.27
CA LYS A 39 13.11 -0.62 -1.17
C LYS A 39 12.47 0.48 -1.99
N LEU A 40 11.39 1.09 -1.49
CA LEU A 40 10.63 2.11 -2.23
C LEU A 40 11.05 3.54 -1.89
N GLY A 41 11.85 3.72 -0.84
CA GLY A 41 12.22 5.04 -0.33
C GLY A 41 11.10 5.66 0.50
N ARG A 42 11.07 6.99 0.52
CA ARG A 42 10.07 7.76 1.25
C ARG A 42 8.91 8.11 0.34
N LEU A 43 7.73 7.67 0.73
CA LEU A 43 6.49 7.92 0.01
C LEU A 43 5.57 8.77 0.87
N MET A 44 4.92 9.74 0.23
CA MET A 44 3.84 10.50 0.83
C MET A 44 2.54 10.15 0.13
N TRP A 45 1.53 9.79 0.92
CA TRP A 45 0.24 9.32 0.48
C TRP A 45 -0.84 10.34 0.80
N GLN A 46 -1.71 10.61 -0.17
CA GLN A 46 -2.97 11.30 0.09
C GLN A 46 -3.79 10.49 1.09
N ASP A 47 -4.38 11.13 2.09
CA ASP A 47 -5.32 10.48 3.01
C ASP A 47 -6.39 11.45 3.55
N GLU A 48 -7.38 11.72 2.68
CA GLU A 48 -8.53 12.61 2.90
C GLU A 48 -9.83 11.82 3.14
N LYS A 49 -10.82 12.46 3.78
CA LYS A 49 -12.06 11.81 4.25
C LYS A 49 -12.95 11.25 3.14
N GLN A 50 -12.90 11.81 1.94
CA GLN A 50 -13.74 11.40 0.82
C GLN A 50 -12.93 10.58 -0.18
N GLY A 51 -13.16 9.27 -0.19
CA GLY A 51 -12.79 8.42 -1.32
C GLY A 51 -13.92 8.40 -2.35
N PHE A 52 -13.57 8.38 -3.63
CA PHE A 52 -14.52 8.30 -4.73
C PHE A 52 -14.08 7.26 -5.74
N LYS A 53 -15.06 6.73 -6.48
CA LYS A 53 -14.90 5.61 -7.42
C LYS A 53 -14.82 6.10 -8.85
N VAL A 54 -13.75 5.76 -9.55
CA VAL A 54 -13.43 6.28 -10.89
C VAL A 54 -12.88 5.21 -11.82
N THR A 55 -12.95 5.43 -13.13
CA THR A 55 -12.26 4.59 -14.11
C THR A 55 -10.75 4.71 -13.96
N TRP A 56 -10.00 3.79 -14.57
CA TRP A 56 -8.55 3.80 -14.48
C TRP A 56 -7.91 5.07 -15.07
N ASP A 57 -8.43 5.56 -16.19
CA ASP A 57 -7.95 6.80 -16.83
C ASP A 57 -8.30 8.04 -16.03
N GLU A 58 -9.51 8.09 -15.45
CA GLU A 58 -9.93 9.13 -14.52
C GLU A 58 -9.03 9.17 -13.28
N ALA A 59 -8.64 8.00 -12.73
CA ALA A 59 -7.75 7.91 -11.58
C ALA A 59 -6.34 8.47 -11.89
N GLN A 60 -5.78 8.12 -13.05
CA GLN A 60 -4.50 8.66 -13.50
C GLN A 60 -4.56 10.18 -13.68
N LYS A 61 -5.63 10.69 -14.31
CA LYS A 61 -5.83 12.13 -14.52
C LYS A 61 -5.96 12.86 -13.18
N TYR A 62 -6.80 12.33 -12.29
CA TYR A 62 -7.01 12.89 -10.96
C TYR A 62 -5.70 13.11 -10.22
N CYS A 63 -4.88 12.05 -10.08
CA CYS A 63 -3.62 12.17 -9.34
C CYS A 63 -2.64 13.15 -10.00
N LYS A 64 -2.54 13.19 -11.34
CA LYS A 64 -1.67 14.14 -12.03
C LYS A 64 -2.09 15.60 -11.84
N THR A 65 -3.37 15.86 -11.59
CA THR A 65 -3.91 17.22 -11.38
C THR A 65 -4.07 17.59 -9.92
N LEU A 66 -3.83 16.65 -9.00
CA LEU A 66 -4.01 16.87 -7.57
C LEU A 66 -2.99 17.91 -7.07
N SER A 67 -3.48 18.90 -6.33
CA SER A 67 -2.68 19.85 -5.58
C SER A 67 -3.05 19.72 -4.11
N LEU A 68 -2.19 19.06 -3.33
CA LEU A 68 -2.43 18.74 -1.93
C LEU A 68 -1.14 18.95 -1.11
N ALA A 69 -1.28 19.45 0.11
CA ALA A 69 -0.16 19.65 1.04
C ALA A 69 0.98 20.55 0.51
N GLY A 70 0.68 21.42 -0.46
CA GLY A 70 1.66 22.28 -1.14
C GLY A 70 2.36 21.61 -2.35
N TYR A 71 2.00 20.39 -2.70
CA TYR A 71 2.64 19.59 -3.75
C TYR A 71 1.71 19.32 -4.93
N LYS A 72 2.28 19.19 -6.13
CA LYS A 72 1.56 18.96 -7.42
C LYS A 72 2.10 17.77 -8.22
N ASP A 73 3.13 17.10 -7.72
CA ASP A 73 3.83 15.95 -8.32
C ASP A 73 3.20 14.61 -7.88
N TRP A 74 1.90 14.62 -7.62
CA TRP A 74 1.13 13.44 -7.23
C TRP A 74 0.92 12.52 -8.44
N ARG A 75 0.90 11.22 -8.19
CA ARG A 75 0.64 10.19 -9.20
C ARG A 75 -0.16 9.04 -8.63
N LEU A 76 -0.73 8.25 -9.52
CA LEU A 76 -1.35 6.99 -9.16
C LEU A 76 -0.24 6.01 -8.71
N PRO A 77 -0.44 5.23 -7.61
CA PRO A 77 0.59 4.37 -7.07
C PRO A 77 0.81 3.12 -7.93
N THR A 78 2.01 2.56 -7.88
CA THR A 78 2.29 1.23 -8.42
C THR A 78 1.70 0.14 -7.52
N LYS A 79 1.57 -1.08 -8.05
CA LYS A 79 1.03 -2.22 -7.31
C LYS A 79 1.89 -2.51 -6.08
N VAL A 80 3.21 -2.41 -6.23
CA VAL A 80 4.17 -2.69 -5.16
C VAL A 80 4.07 -1.65 -4.04
N GLU A 81 3.86 -0.38 -4.38
CA GLU A 81 3.64 0.68 -3.38
C GLU A 81 2.33 0.50 -2.61
N LEU A 82 1.25 0.10 -3.28
CA LEU A 82 0.00 -0.20 -2.57
C LEU A 82 0.12 -1.42 -1.65
N LEU A 83 0.83 -2.45 -2.10
CA LEU A 83 1.08 -3.64 -1.26
C LEU A 83 1.99 -3.32 -0.08
N SER A 84 2.92 -2.37 -0.18
CA SER A 84 3.80 -2.04 0.95
C SER A 84 3.05 -1.42 2.13
N ILE A 85 1.92 -0.74 1.89
CA ILE A 85 1.10 -0.17 2.97
C ILE A 85 0.04 -1.14 3.52
N ALA A 86 -0.04 -2.37 3.00
CA ALA A 86 -0.91 -3.40 3.54
C ALA A 86 -0.36 -3.92 4.88
N ASP A 87 -1.25 -4.11 5.86
CA ASP A 87 -0.93 -4.72 7.14
C ASP A 87 -1.65 -6.06 7.25
N HIS A 88 -0.91 -7.14 6.96
CA HIS A 88 -1.44 -8.49 6.88
C HIS A 88 -1.72 -9.12 8.26
N SER A 89 -1.39 -8.43 9.35
CA SER A 89 -1.86 -8.80 10.70
C SER A 89 -3.30 -8.37 10.96
N ARG A 90 -3.87 -7.55 10.06
CA ARG A 90 -5.21 -6.97 10.16
C ARG A 90 -6.09 -7.45 9.01
N TYR A 91 -7.40 -7.25 9.16
CA TYR A 91 -8.40 -7.51 8.13
C TYR A 91 -9.52 -6.47 8.23
N ASN A 92 -10.17 -6.16 7.10
CA ASN A 92 -11.29 -5.21 7.00
C ASN A 92 -11.09 -3.89 7.80
N PRO A 93 -10.00 -3.13 7.59
CA PRO A 93 -9.02 -3.29 6.52
C PRO A 93 -7.65 -3.83 6.99
N ALA A 94 -7.00 -4.62 6.13
CA ALA A 94 -5.59 -4.99 6.15
C ALA A 94 -4.70 -3.82 5.67
N LEU A 95 -4.79 -2.66 6.33
CA LEU A 95 -4.09 -1.42 5.96
C LEU A 95 -3.27 -0.92 7.16
N ASN A 96 -2.14 -0.27 6.92
CA ASN A 96 -1.36 0.36 7.98
C ASN A 96 -2.21 1.36 8.80
N THR A 97 -2.07 1.36 10.14
CA THR A 97 -2.88 2.17 11.06
C THR A 97 -2.67 3.68 10.96
N ALA A 98 -1.60 4.14 10.32
CA ALA A 98 -1.38 5.57 10.06
C ALA A 98 -2.43 6.14 9.10
N PHE A 99 -3.06 5.30 8.26
CA PHE A 99 -4.14 5.71 7.39
C PHE A 99 -5.45 5.83 8.17
N LYS A 100 -5.99 7.04 8.19
CA LYS A 100 -7.22 7.40 8.90
C LYS A 100 -8.46 7.15 8.05
N TYR A 101 -8.38 7.38 6.75
CA TYR A 101 -9.56 7.35 5.88
C TYR A 101 -9.48 6.21 4.88
N ILE A 102 -10.37 5.24 5.03
CA ILE A 102 -10.65 4.21 4.04
C ILE A 102 -12.12 4.33 3.65
N ALA A 103 -12.41 4.31 2.35
CA ALA A 103 -13.74 4.66 1.87
C ALA A 103 -14.78 3.58 2.20
N ASP A 104 -14.39 2.31 2.14
CA ASP A 104 -15.17 1.17 2.62
C ASP A 104 -14.22 0.04 3.05
N PRO A 105 -14.11 -0.30 4.35
CA PRO A 105 -13.18 -1.33 4.82
C PRO A 105 -13.39 -2.70 4.17
N LYS A 106 -14.62 -3.06 3.78
CA LYS A 106 -14.97 -4.36 3.19
C LYS A 106 -14.79 -4.37 1.67
N TYR A 107 -14.93 -3.23 1.01
CA TYR A 107 -14.82 -3.09 -0.45
C TYR A 107 -13.73 -2.08 -0.86
N SER A 108 -12.55 -2.22 -0.27
CA SER A 108 -11.44 -1.27 -0.33
C SER A 108 -10.47 -1.54 -1.48
N ASP A 109 -10.98 -1.63 -2.70
CA ASP A 109 -10.14 -1.81 -3.90
C ASP A 109 -9.61 -0.45 -4.38
N TYR A 110 -8.29 -0.33 -4.54
CA TYR A 110 -7.61 0.88 -4.98
C TYR A 110 -6.82 0.66 -6.26
N TRP A 111 -6.95 1.62 -7.17
CA TRP A 111 -6.27 1.58 -8.46
C TRP A 111 -4.75 1.66 -8.36
N SER A 112 -4.07 0.87 -9.21
CA SER A 112 -2.65 1.03 -9.49
C SER A 112 -2.40 1.52 -10.92
N GLN A 113 -1.34 2.31 -11.12
CA GLN A 113 -0.81 2.61 -12.46
C GLN A 113 -0.11 1.42 -13.13
N THR A 114 0.14 0.32 -12.40
CA THR A 114 0.76 -0.87 -12.97
C THR A 114 -0.22 -1.56 -13.92
N LYS A 115 0.17 -1.67 -15.20
CA LYS A 115 -0.57 -2.43 -16.21
C LYS A 115 -0.28 -3.93 -16.10
N TYR A 116 -1.22 -4.78 -16.50
CA TYR A 116 -0.95 -6.19 -16.69
C TYR A 116 -0.11 -6.41 -17.95
N ALA A 117 0.96 -7.20 -17.83
CA ALA A 117 1.96 -7.35 -18.89
C ALA A 117 1.41 -8.01 -20.15
N VAL A 118 0.42 -8.91 -20.02
CA VAL A 118 -0.18 -9.63 -21.14
C VAL A 118 -1.27 -8.81 -21.83
N ASN A 119 -2.05 -8.04 -21.06
CA ASN A 119 -3.14 -7.22 -21.62
C ASN A 119 -3.35 -5.94 -20.79
N SER A 120 -3.02 -4.79 -21.39
CA SER A 120 -3.13 -3.49 -20.73
C SER A 120 -4.55 -3.04 -20.41
N SER A 121 -5.58 -3.71 -20.97
CA SER A 121 -6.99 -3.46 -20.64
C SER A 121 -7.40 -4.00 -19.26
N TYR A 122 -6.45 -4.63 -18.55
CA TYR A 122 -6.64 -5.13 -17.21
C TYR A 122 -5.60 -4.57 -16.23
N PRO A 123 -5.71 -3.30 -15.81
CA PRO A 123 -4.82 -2.72 -14.81
C PRO A 123 -4.91 -3.45 -13.46
N TRP A 124 -3.80 -3.40 -12.71
CA TRP A 124 -3.77 -3.93 -11.35
C TRP A 124 -4.55 -3.03 -10.38
N PHE A 125 -5.14 -3.65 -9.38
CA PHE A 125 -5.65 -2.99 -8.18
C PHE A 125 -5.13 -3.72 -6.93
N VAL A 126 -5.25 -3.07 -5.78
CA VAL A 126 -5.01 -3.70 -4.47
C VAL A 126 -6.25 -3.52 -3.59
N GLY A 127 -6.75 -4.62 -3.04
CA GLY A 127 -7.88 -4.65 -2.12
C GLY A 127 -7.42 -4.75 -0.68
N PHE A 128 -7.78 -3.78 0.17
CA PHE A 128 -7.40 -3.76 1.58
C PHE A 128 -8.36 -4.50 2.50
N SER A 129 -9.33 -5.26 2.00
CA SER A 129 -10.09 -6.18 2.87
C SER A 129 -9.16 -7.23 3.49
N LEU A 130 -8.22 -7.75 2.69
CA LEU A 130 -7.21 -8.74 3.07
C LEU A 130 -5.78 -8.39 2.61
N GLY A 131 -5.55 -7.27 1.90
CA GLY A 131 -4.22 -6.87 1.43
C GLY A 131 -3.78 -7.64 0.18
N TYR A 132 -4.70 -7.91 -0.74
CA TYR A 132 -4.44 -8.71 -1.95
C TYR A 132 -4.33 -7.84 -3.20
N ALA A 133 -3.61 -8.32 -4.21
CA ALA A 133 -3.58 -7.70 -5.53
C ALA A 133 -4.38 -8.51 -6.54
N GLY A 134 -5.05 -7.83 -7.47
CA GLY A 134 -5.83 -8.45 -8.53
C GLY A 134 -5.81 -7.63 -9.82
N LEU A 135 -6.42 -8.19 -10.86
CA LEU A 135 -6.64 -7.51 -12.13
C LEU A 135 -8.09 -7.03 -12.21
N ASN A 136 -8.32 -5.87 -12.78
CA ASN A 136 -9.68 -5.34 -12.98
C ASN A 136 -9.84 -4.76 -14.39
N CYS A 137 -11.07 -4.62 -14.87
CA CYS A 137 -11.32 -4.04 -16.19
C CYS A 137 -11.06 -2.52 -16.20
N VAL A 138 -10.57 -1.93 -17.29
CA VAL A 138 -10.29 -0.46 -17.35
C VAL A 138 -11.51 0.43 -17.06
N TYR A 139 -12.73 -0.04 -17.36
CA TYR A 139 -13.98 0.69 -17.10
C TYR A 139 -14.57 0.45 -15.71
N CYS A 140 -13.97 -0.46 -14.94
CA CYS A 140 -14.40 -0.73 -13.58
C CYS A 140 -14.11 0.50 -12.70
N ARG A 141 -14.81 0.62 -11.56
CA ARG A 141 -14.73 1.83 -10.72
C ARG A 141 -14.26 1.59 -9.27
N PRO A 142 -13.04 1.06 -9.02
CA PRO A 142 -12.32 1.12 -7.74
C PRO A 142 -12.11 2.55 -7.21
N PHE A 143 -11.64 2.62 -5.97
CA PHE A 143 -11.21 3.86 -5.34
C PHE A 143 -9.85 4.33 -5.87
N VAL A 144 -9.57 5.62 -5.68
CA VAL A 144 -8.28 6.25 -5.98
C VAL A 144 -7.62 6.77 -4.71
N ARG A 145 -6.31 6.61 -4.63
CA ARG A 145 -5.45 7.24 -3.63
C ARG A 145 -4.13 7.58 -4.31
N CYS A 146 -3.71 8.84 -4.23
CA CYS A 146 -2.48 9.28 -4.88
C CYS A 146 -1.27 9.14 -3.96
N VAL A 147 -0.10 8.99 -4.57
CA VAL A 147 1.20 8.91 -3.91
C VAL A 147 2.19 9.84 -4.62
N ARG A 148 3.19 10.33 -3.88
CA ARG A 148 4.37 11.02 -4.43
C ARG A 148 5.64 10.53 -3.75
N GLN A 149 6.78 10.77 -4.39
CA GLN A 149 8.09 10.63 -3.73
C GLN A 149 8.28 11.81 -2.76
N TYR A 150 8.85 11.55 -1.58
CA TYR A 150 9.02 12.54 -0.51
C TYR A 150 10.48 12.83 -0.20
#